data_AF-A0A8C2H1D3-F1
#
_entry.id   AF-A0A8C2H1D3-F1
#
_cell.length_a   1.000
_cell.length_b   1.000
_cell.length_c   1.000
_cell.angle_alpha   90.00
_cell.angle_beta   90.00
_cell.angle_gamma   90.00
#
_symmetry.space_group_name_H-M   'P 1'
#
loop_
_entity.id
_entity.type
_entity.pdbx_description
1 polymer ?
#
loop_
_entity_poly.entity_id
_entity_poly.type
_entity_poly.pdbx_seq_one_letter_code
_entity_poly.pdbx_strand_id
1 'polypeptide(L)'
;MADGSKFDLDYITERIIGITFHYSCTEQMYQHNLHSIMQMLQSKHADRYMVINLSEHNDDLSRMNYRVVDLGWLERQAPSLHLLCSVCKNMDNWLRAHSENVLLLHCKGSKDRVGVVISSYIQLSNVSTRYYSTIHIHCVCGCFRYVQVFGRLLTHQIRLNSSPLFIHCINIHPIPDFHPTGDKNQVAVGQTDRVCFALEPPQMLKGDFMIVCYHKNDSMRTHETVFGVQFHTGTLCGDQLSLQKEDLDYANKGTQSSFGQIFALNVSQSFLKIGI
;
A
#
# COMPACT_ATOMS: atom_id res chain seq x y z
N MET A 1 -1.70 3.88 -35.40
CA MET A 1 -2.93 3.50 -34.68
C MET A 1 -2.46 2.73 -33.44
N ALA A 2 -2.52 3.33 -32.26
CA ALA A 2 -1.99 2.71 -31.03
C ALA A 2 -3.03 1.73 -30.48
N ASP A 3 -2.69 0.45 -30.53
CA ASP A 3 -3.60 -0.67 -30.31
C ASP A 3 -3.99 -0.83 -28.84
N GLY A 4 -5.21 -0.39 -28.50
CA GLY A 4 -6.32 -1.24 -27.99
C GLY A 4 -6.16 -2.13 -26.74
N SER A 5 -4.95 -2.37 -26.24
CA SER A 5 -4.71 -3.27 -25.12
C SER A 5 -4.85 -2.53 -23.79
N LYS A 6 -5.89 -2.87 -23.02
CA LYS A 6 -6.17 -2.28 -21.69
C LYS A 6 -5.35 -2.94 -20.57
N PHE A 7 -4.14 -3.39 -20.89
CA PHE A 7 -3.21 -4.01 -19.96
C PHE A 7 -1.77 -3.67 -20.33
N ASP A 8 -0.90 -3.68 -19.33
CA ASP A 8 0.54 -3.54 -19.50
C ASP A 8 1.22 -4.86 -19.16
N LEU A 9 2.17 -5.28 -19.99
CA LEU A 9 3.04 -6.43 -19.74
C LEU A 9 4.49 -5.97 -19.80
N ASP A 10 5.16 -6.03 -18.65
CA ASP A 10 6.49 -5.50 -18.44
C ASP A 10 7.46 -6.62 -18.03
N TYR A 11 8.57 -6.77 -18.75
CA TYR A 11 9.68 -7.63 -18.31
C TYR A 11 10.53 -6.85 -17.32
N ILE A 12 10.33 -7.12 -16.02
CA ILE A 12 11.08 -6.48 -14.93
C ILE A 12 12.52 -7.01 -14.91
N THR A 13 12.67 -8.31 -15.14
CA THR A 13 13.94 -8.98 -15.44
C THR A 13 13.69 -10.05 -16.50
N GLU A 14 14.73 -10.75 -16.94
CA GLU A 14 14.59 -11.90 -17.85
C GLU A 14 13.70 -13.03 -17.29
N ARG A 15 13.55 -13.10 -15.96
CA ARG A 15 12.81 -14.18 -15.26
C ARG A 15 11.61 -13.69 -14.45
N ILE A 16 11.35 -12.38 -14.44
CA ILE A 16 10.23 -11.78 -13.69
C ILE A 16 9.45 -10.88 -14.63
N ILE A 17 8.19 -11.24 -14.87
CA ILE A 17 7.25 -10.55 -15.73
C ILE A 17 6.16 -9.95 -14.84
N GLY A 18 5.83 -8.68 -15.04
CA GLY A 18 4.69 -8.02 -14.39
C GLY A 18 3.58 -7.82 -15.42
N ILE A 19 2.35 -8.15 -15.06
CA ILE A 19 1.16 -7.82 -15.86
C ILE A 19 0.16 -7.03 -15.01
N THR A 20 -0.33 -5.93 -15.58
CA THR A 20 -1.35 -5.08 -14.94
C THR A 20 -2.51 -4.81 -15.88
N PHE A 21 -3.72 -5.18 -15.49
CA PHE A 21 -4.94 -4.87 -16.22
C PHE A 21 -5.57 -3.58 -15.69
N HIS A 22 -5.82 -2.59 -16.53
CA HIS A 22 -6.38 -1.30 -16.10
C HIS A 22 -7.85 -1.43 -15.71
N TYR A 23 -8.33 -0.51 -14.87
CA TYR A 23 -9.74 -0.40 -14.47
C TYR A 23 -10.73 -0.24 -15.63
N SER A 24 -10.28 0.36 -16.73
CA SER A 24 -11.11 0.53 -17.93
C SER A 24 -11.30 -0.77 -18.70
N CYS A 25 -10.60 -1.85 -18.33
CA CYS A 25 -10.69 -3.17 -18.95
C CYS A 25 -12.02 -3.84 -18.58
N THR A 26 -12.79 -4.24 -19.59
CA THR A 26 -14.03 -4.99 -19.37
C THR A 26 -13.69 -6.44 -19.02
N GLU A 27 -14.59 -7.13 -18.33
CA GLU A 27 -14.34 -8.52 -17.91
C GLU A 27 -14.08 -9.45 -19.10
N GLN A 28 -14.79 -9.25 -20.21
CA GLN A 28 -14.60 -10.02 -21.44
C GLN A 28 -13.20 -9.80 -22.04
N MET A 29 -12.73 -8.55 -22.09
CA MET A 29 -11.38 -8.23 -22.58
C MET A 29 -10.32 -8.78 -21.63
N TYR A 30 -10.55 -8.69 -20.32
CA TYR A 30 -9.68 -9.25 -19.29
C TYR A 30 -9.50 -10.76 -19.50
N GLN A 31 -10.59 -11.52 -19.58
CA GLN A 31 -10.54 -12.97 -19.79
C GLN A 31 -9.86 -13.35 -21.10
N HIS A 32 -10.20 -12.66 -22.20
CA HIS A 32 -9.59 -12.92 -23.50
C HIS A 32 -8.08 -12.69 -23.49
N ASN A 33 -7.63 -11.53 -22.99
CA ASN A 33 -6.23 -11.18 -22.92
C ASN A 33 -5.47 -12.09 -21.95
N LEU A 34 -6.05 -12.39 -20.78
CA LEU A 34 -5.45 -13.29 -19.81
C LEU A 34 -5.24 -14.69 -20.41
N HIS A 35 -6.23 -15.21 -21.15
CA HIS A 35 -6.12 -16.49 -21.85
C HIS A 35 -4.97 -16.49 -22.87
N SER A 36 -4.89 -15.45 -23.72
CA SER A 36 -3.82 -15.32 -24.71
C SER A 36 -2.43 -15.29 -24.06
N ILE A 37 -2.31 -14.60 -22.93
CA ILE A 37 -1.04 -14.48 -22.19
C ILE A 37 -0.66 -15.80 -21.52
N MET A 38 -1.62 -16.52 -20.93
CA MET A 38 -1.36 -17.86 -20.39
C MET A 38 -0.91 -18.83 -21.49
N GLN A 39 -1.54 -18.80 -22.67
CA GLN A 39 -1.13 -19.62 -23.81
C GLN A 39 0.29 -19.27 -24.29
N MET A 40 0.63 -17.99 -24.36
CA MET A 40 1.97 -17.53 -24.72
C MET A 40 3.01 -18.05 -23.71
N LEU A 41 2.75 -17.90 -22.41
CA LEU A 41 3.66 -18.38 -21.36
C LEU A 41 3.82 -19.90 -21.40
N GLN A 42 2.72 -20.64 -21.58
CA GLN A 42 2.76 -22.09 -21.75
C GLN A 42 3.60 -22.50 -22.96
N SER A 43 3.50 -21.77 -24.07
CA SER A 43 4.24 -22.07 -25.29
C SER A 43 5.74 -21.76 -25.16
N LYS A 44 6.09 -20.70 -24.44
CA LYS A 44 7.47 -20.22 -24.30
C LYS A 44 8.23 -20.86 -23.14
N HIS A 45 7.54 -21.17 -22.04
CA HIS A 45 8.14 -21.62 -20.79
C HIS A 45 7.65 -23.00 -20.33
N ALA A 46 6.79 -23.66 -21.11
CA ALA A 46 6.19 -24.96 -20.76
C ALA A 46 5.59 -24.93 -19.35
N ASP A 47 6.02 -25.81 -18.46
CA ASP A 47 5.59 -25.85 -17.06
C ASP A 47 6.47 -25.01 -16.12
N ARG A 48 7.52 -24.36 -16.61
CA ARG A 48 8.50 -23.62 -15.81
C ARG A 48 8.09 -22.18 -15.48
N TYR A 49 6.79 -21.90 -15.42
CA TYR A 49 6.29 -20.61 -14.94
C TYR A 49 5.31 -20.76 -13.77
N MET A 50 5.33 -19.78 -12.86
CA MET A 50 4.39 -19.66 -11.75
C MET A 50 3.72 -18.29 -11.82
N VAL A 51 2.44 -18.24 -11.50
CA VAL A 51 1.67 -16.99 -11.44
C VAL A 51 1.42 -16.66 -9.97
N ILE A 52 1.85 -15.48 -9.53
CA ILE A 52 1.42 -14.91 -8.26
C ILE A 52 0.34 -13.86 -8.55
N ASN A 53 -0.86 -14.10 -8.05
CA ASN A 53 -1.95 -13.14 -8.13
C ASN A 53 -1.85 -12.16 -6.95
N LEU A 54 -1.60 -10.88 -7.26
CA LEU A 54 -1.58 -9.79 -6.28
C LEU A 54 -2.94 -9.06 -6.18
N SER A 55 -3.93 -9.53 -6.95
CA SER A 55 -5.31 -9.07 -6.92
C SER A 55 -6.16 -9.89 -5.96
N GLU A 56 -7.34 -9.37 -5.64
CA GLU A 56 -8.36 -10.18 -4.98
C GLU A 56 -8.57 -11.50 -5.74
N HIS A 57 -8.91 -12.54 -4.99
CA HIS A 57 -9.02 -13.90 -5.50
C HIS A 57 -9.93 -13.95 -6.74
N ASN A 58 -9.45 -14.62 -7.78
CA ASN A 58 -10.22 -14.83 -9.01
C ASN A 58 -10.07 -16.28 -9.49
N ASP A 59 -11.20 -16.98 -9.56
CA ASP A 59 -11.28 -18.36 -10.01
C ASP A 59 -10.85 -18.54 -11.47
N ASP A 60 -10.92 -17.51 -12.31
CA ASP A 60 -10.47 -17.56 -13.72
C ASP A 60 -8.99 -17.91 -13.84
N LEU A 61 -8.13 -17.32 -13.00
CA LEU A 61 -6.69 -17.58 -13.01
C LEU A 61 -6.39 -19.03 -12.63
N SER A 62 -6.99 -19.48 -11.53
CA SER A 62 -6.81 -20.84 -11.00
C SER A 62 -7.33 -21.91 -11.96
N ARG A 63 -8.35 -21.59 -12.77
CA ARG A 63 -8.85 -22.50 -13.82
C ARG A 63 -7.91 -22.62 -15.01
N MET A 64 -7.16 -21.57 -15.34
CA MET A 64 -6.29 -21.54 -16.52
C MET A 64 -4.87 -22.01 -16.25
N ASN A 65 -4.41 -21.97 -14.99
CA ASN A 65 -3.08 -22.43 -14.62
C ASN A 65 -3.12 -23.13 -13.26
N TYR A 66 -2.50 -24.31 -13.18
CA TYR A 66 -2.43 -25.11 -11.97
C TYR A 66 -1.37 -24.62 -10.96
N ARG A 67 -0.49 -23.69 -11.35
CA ARG A 67 0.54 -23.06 -10.49
C ARG A 67 0.24 -21.59 -10.22
N VAL A 68 -0.97 -21.31 -9.73
CA VAL A 68 -1.38 -19.99 -9.25
C VAL A 68 -1.24 -19.93 -7.72
N VAL A 69 -0.61 -18.87 -7.23
CA VAL A 69 -0.52 -18.57 -5.80
C VAL A 69 -1.23 -17.24 -5.56
N ASP A 70 -2.36 -17.29 -4.85
CA ASP A 70 -3.13 -16.09 -4.48
C ASP A 70 -2.54 -15.43 -3.24
N LEU A 71 -1.94 -14.25 -3.43
CA LEU A 71 -1.31 -13.43 -2.38
C LEU A 71 -1.72 -11.96 -2.54
N GLY A 72 -2.97 -11.73 -2.93
CA GLY A 72 -3.50 -10.40 -3.15
C GLY A 72 -3.99 -9.69 -1.88
N TRP A 73 -4.13 -8.38 -2.00
CA TRP A 73 -4.72 -7.51 -0.98
C TRP A 73 -5.61 -6.45 -1.63
N LEU A 74 -6.32 -5.64 -0.84
CA LEU A 74 -7.19 -4.60 -1.39
C LEU A 74 -6.37 -3.49 -2.06
N GLU A 75 -6.95 -2.88 -3.10
CA GLU A 75 -6.28 -1.77 -3.75
C GLU A 75 -6.18 -0.53 -2.86
N ARG A 76 -5.14 0.28 -3.09
CA ARG A 76 -4.87 1.52 -2.34
C ARG A 76 -4.64 1.30 -0.84
N GLN A 77 -4.43 0.05 -0.43
CA GLN A 77 -3.94 -0.33 0.88
C GLN A 77 -2.52 -0.90 0.72
N ALA A 78 -1.69 -0.69 1.73
CA ALA A 78 -0.43 -1.38 1.83
C ALA A 78 -0.68 -2.85 2.25
N PRO A 79 0.09 -3.82 1.71
CA PRO A 79 0.03 -5.19 2.19
C PRO A 79 0.55 -5.29 3.63
N SER A 80 0.07 -6.27 4.39
CA SER A 80 0.66 -6.57 5.70
C SER A 80 2.12 -6.99 5.56
N LEU A 81 2.93 -6.74 6.59
CA LEU A 81 4.35 -7.16 6.60
C LEU A 81 4.49 -8.69 6.44
N HIS A 82 3.54 -9.44 7.01
CA HIS A 82 3.49 -10.89 6.85
C HIS A 82 3.23 -11.29 5.38
N LEU A 83 2.33 -10.60 4.69
CA LEU A 83 2.04 -10.85 3.28
C LEU A 83 3.24 -10.54 2.39
N LEU A 84 3.91 -9.39 2.59
CA LEU A 84 5.15 -9.06 1.87
C LEU A 84 6.22 -10.14 2.03
N CYS A 85 6.43 -10.60 3.25
CA CYS A 85 7.36 -11.69 3.55
C CYS A 85 6.97 -12.98 2.81
N SER A 86 5.67 -13.31 2.81
CA SER A 86 5.13 -14.50 2.15
C SER A 86 5.32 -14.43 0.64
N VAL A 87 5.02 -13.30 0.01
CA VAL A 87 5.24 -13.07 -1.43
C VAL A 87 6.72 -13.20 -1.76
N CYS A 88 7.60 -12.47 -1.06
CA CYS A 88 9.03 -12.51 -1.35
C CYS A 88 9.63 -13.92 -1.19
N LYS A 89 9.19 -14.69 -0.18
CA LYS A 89 9.61 -16.09 0.00
C LYS A 89 9.16 -16.99 -1.15
N ASN A 90 7.91 -16.85 -1.60
CA ASN A 90 7.40 -17.63 -2.75
C ASN A 90 8.18 -17.30 -4.02
N MET A 91 8.47 -16.01 -4.26
CA MET A 91 9.29 -15.56 -5.39
C MET A 91 10.69 -16.17 -5.33
N ASP A 92 11.38 -16.04 -4.19
CA ASP A 92 12.75 -16.51 -4.00
C ASP A 92 12.85 -18.04 -4.18
N ASN A 93 11.98 -18.79 -3.51
CA ASN A 93 11.93 -20.25 -3.59
C ASN A 93 11.73 -20.73 -5.04
N TRP A 94 10.79 -20.11 -5.77
CA TRP A 94 10.51 -20.47 -7.15
C TRP A 94 11.68 -20.18 -8.09
N LEU A 95 12.24 -18.98 -8.01
CA LEU A 95 13.33 -18.54 -8.89
C LEU A 95 14.67 -19.23 -8.59
N ARG A 96 14.87 -19.72 -7.36
CA ARG A 96 16.05 -20.52 -6.98
C ARG A 96 15.90 -22.00 -7.32
N ALA A 97 14.69 -22.53 -7.40
CA ALA A 97 14.48 -23.95 -7.69
C ALA A 97 15.02 -24.37 -9.07
N HIS A 98 15.01 -23.47 -10.06
CA HIS A 98 15.59 -23.73 -11.37
C HIS A 98 15.98 -22.45 -12.10
N SER A 99 17.08 -22.46 -12.86
CA SER A 99 17.57 -21.29 -13.60
C SER A 99 16.58 -20.79 -14.66
N GLU A 100 15.89 -21.72 -15.33
CA GLU A 100 14.86 -21.46 -16.34
C GLU A 100 13.48 -21.10 -15.79
N ASN A 101 13.30 -21.08 -14.46
CA ASN A 101 12.00 -20.72 -13.88
C ASN A 101 11.68 -19.24 -14.12
N VAL A 102 10.46 -18.98 -14.58
CA VAL A 102 9.92 -17.64 -14.82
C VAL A 102 8.76 -17.37 -13.86
N LEU A 103 8.69 -16.14 -13.37
CA LEU A 103 7.63 -15.68 -12.48
C LEU A 103 6.76 -14.64 -13.19
N LEU A 104 5.44 -14.82 -13.14
CA LEU A 104 4.48 -13.80 -13.54
C LEU A 104 3.81 -13.19 -12.30
N LEU A 105 3.95 -11.89 -12.11
CA LEU A 105 3.19 -11.11 -11.14
C LEU A 105 1.95 -10.53 -11.81
N HIS A 106 0.77 -10.98 -11.40
CA HIS A 106 -0.50 -10.50 -11.94
C HIS A 106 -1.15 -9.47 -11.02
N CYS A 107 -1.63 -8.36 -11.61
CA CYS A 107 -2.44 -7.37 -10.94
C CYS A 107 -3.59 -6.86 -11.83
N LYS A 108 -4.74 -6.56 -11.22
CA LYS A 108 -5.91 -5.87 -11.79
C LYS A 108 -6.08 -4.54 -11.06
N GLY A 109 -6.36 -3.48 -11.81
CA GLY A 109 -6.38 -2.10 -11.34
C GLY A 109 -5.09 -1.36 -11.68
N SER A 110 -4.24 -1.14 -10.67
CA SER A 110 -3.02 -0.33 -10.76
C SER A 110 -1.72 -1.15 -10.67
N LYS A 111 -0.62 -0.56 -11.15
CA LYS A 111 0.73 -1.15 -11.09
C LYS A 111 1.33 -1.13 -9.68
N ASP A 112 0.72 -0.41 -8.75
CA ASP A 112 1.23 -0.12 -7.42
C ASP A 112 1.61 -1.39 -6.66
N ARG A 113 0.76 -2.42 -6.72
CA ARG A 113 0.99 -3.70 -6.01
C ARG A 113 2.21 -4.45 -6.54
N VAL A 114 2.37 -4.47 -7.86
CA VAL A 114 3.55 -5.04 -8.52
C VAL A 114 4.80 -4.27 -8.08
N GLY A 115 4.73 -2.93 -8.08
CA GLY A 115 5.82 -2.06 -7.64
C GLY A 115 6.25 -2.30 -6.20
N VAL A 116 5.29 -2.46 -5.28
CA VAL A 116 5.52 -2.77 -3.86
C VAL A 116 6.25 -4.10 -3.69
N VAL A 117 5.77 -5.15 -4.36
CA VAL A 117 6.35 -6.49 -4.26
C VAL A 117 7.76 -6.53 -4.84
N ILE A 118 7.97 -5.95 -6.03
CA ILE A 118 9.29 -5.92 -6.65
C ILE A 118 10.28 -5.11 -5.82
N SER A 119 9.88 -3.95 -5.32
CA SER A 119 10.75 -3.12 -4.47
C SER A 119 11.15 -3.87 -3.19
N SER A 120 10.19 -4.55 -2.55
CA SER A 120 10.45 -5.38 -1.36
C SER A 120 11.37 -6.56 -1.66
N TYR A 121 11.18 -7.22 -2.80
CA TYR A 121 11.99 -8.37 -3.21
C TYR A 121 13.44 -7.96 -3.57
N ILE A 122 13.63 -6.83 -4.26
CA ILE A 122 14.97 -6.30 -4.56
C ILE A 122 15.72 -5.95 -3.26
N GLN A 123 15.02 -5.33 -2.29
CA GLN A 123 15.59 -5.06 -0.96
C GLN A 123 16.00 -6.34 -0.23
N LEU A 124 15.21 -7.41 -0.34
CA LEU A 124 15.53 -8.69 0.30
C LEU A 124 16.67 -9.44 -0.39
N SER A 125 16.74 -9.38 -1.71
CA SER A 125 17.70 -10.14 -2.52
C SER A 125 19.07 -9.48 -2.66
N ASN A 126 19.29 -8.29 -2.07
CA ASN A 126 20.51 -7.48 -2.20
C ASN A 126 20.94 -7.23 -3.66
N VAL A 127 20.00 -7.31 -4.61
CA VAL A 127 20.28 -7.08 -6.03
C VAL A 127 20.48 -5.58 -6.26
N SER A 128 21.55 -5.25 -6.99
CA SER A 128 22.09 -3.91 -7.27
C SER A 128 21.07 -2.77 -7.32
N THR A 129 21.39 -1.67 -6.62
CA THR A 129 20.59 -0.47 -6.34
C THR A 129 20.08 0.32 -7.56
N ARG A 130 20.34 -0.11 -8.80
CA ARG A 130 20.01 0.64 -10.03
C ARG A 130 18.52 0.61 -10.44
N TYR A 131 17.73 -0.34 -9.94
CA TYR A 131 16.29 -0.43 -10.25
C TYR A 131 15.38 0.31 -9.27
N TYR A 132 15.93 0.82 -8.16
CA TYR A 132 15.15 1.54 -7.13
C TYR A 132 14.54 2.83 -7.68
N SER A 133 15.26 3.55 -8.53
CA SER A 133 14.89 4.89 -9.00
C SER A 133 13.69 4.89 -9.96
N THR A 134 13.46 3.82 -10.73
CA THR A 134 12.33 3.75 -11.68
C THR A 134 11.02 3.30 -11.01
N ILE A 135 11.10 2.46 -9.97
CA ILE A 135 9.93 1.92 -9.25
C ILE A 135 9.40 2.91 -8.20
N HIS A 136 10.24 3.85 -7.77
CA HIS A 136 9.92 4.96 -6.86
C HIS A 136 8.72 5.83 -7.32
N ILE A 137 8.37 5.83 -8.61
CA ILE A 137 7.42 6.77 -9.21
C ILE A 137 5.95 6.29 -9.13
N HIS A 138 5.69 5.01 -8.83
CA HIS A 138 4.34 4.42 -8.96
C HIS A 138 3.74 3.86 -7.66
N CYS A 139 4.34 4.08 -6.49
CA CYS A 139 3.75 3.64 -5.22
C CYS A 139 2.98 4.77 -4.55
N VAL A 140 1.74 4.50 -4.12
CA VAL A 140 1.02 5.34 -3.14
C VAL A 140 1.85 5.45 -1.85
N CYS A 141 1.87 6.62 -1.21
CA CYS A 141 2.76 6.95 -0.09
C CYS A 141 2.75 5.90 1.05
N GLY A 142 1.56 5.45 1.45
CA GLY A 142 1.38 4.42 2.46
C GLY A 142 2.07 3.11 2.10
N CYS A 143 2.02 2.70 0.83
CA CYS A 143 2.68 1.50 0.34
C CYS A 143 4.22 1.63 0.35
N PHE A 144 4.75 2.80 -0.01
CA PHE A 144 6.20 3.05 0.00
C PHE A 144 6.79 3.00 1.42
N ARG A 145 6.09 3.57 2.40
CA ARG A 145 6.49 3.49 3.82
C ARG A 145 6.58 2.04 4.31
N TYR A 146 5.66 1.17 3.88
CA TYR A 146 5.71 -0.26 4.20
C TYR A 146 6.92 -0.97 3.58
N VAL A 147 7.28 -0.64 2.35
CA VAL A 147 8.51 -1.16 1.71
C VAL A 147 9.75 -0.73 2.53
N GLN A 148 9.85 0.55 2.91
CA GLN A 148 10.95 1.05 3.74
C GLN A 148 11.01 0.36 5.11
N VAL A 149 9.87 0.25 5.79
CA VAL A 149 9.75 -0.47 7.07
C VAL A 149 10.25 -1.91 6.90
N PHE A 150 9.80 -2.61 5.86
CA PHE A 150 10.20 -3.98 5.60
C PHE A 150 11.71 -4.10 5.39
N GLY A 151 12.31 -3.25 4.55
CA GLY A 151 13.77 -3.21 4.38
C GLY A 151 14.54 -2.94 5.68
N ARG A 152 14.05 -2.03 6.52
CA ARG A 152 14.64 -1.73 7.84
C ARG A 152 14.49 -2.89 8.84
N LEU A 153 13.42 -3.66 8.76
CA LEU A 153 13.24 -4.89 9.55
C LEU A 153 14.23 -5.98 9.11
N LEU A 154 14.40 -6.17 7.81
CA LEU A 154 15.34 -7.16 7.26
C LEU A 154 16.80 -6.83 7.57
N THR A 155 17.15 -5.55 7.58
CA THR A 155 18.50 -5.06 7.94
C THR A 155 18.71 -4.93 9.45
N HIS A 156 17.75 -5.36 10.27
CA HIS A 156 17.77 -5.27 11.74
C HIS A 156 17.92 -3.84 12.29
N GLN A 157 17.60 -2.82 11.49
CA GLN A 157 17.59 -1.41 11.91
C GLN A 157 16.36 -1.06 12.75
N ILE A 158 15.26 -1.83 12.61
CA ILE A 158 14.07 -1.74 13.47
C ILE A 158 13.80 -3.14 14.04
N ARG A 159 13.32 -3.20 15.29
CA ARG A 159 12.75 -4.41 15.89
C ARG A 159 11.24 -4.23 16.03
N LEU A 160 10.47 -5.25 15.67
CA LEU A 160 9.03 -5.22 15.88
C LEU A 160 8.71 -5.23 17.38
N ASN A 161 8.01 -4.21 17.84
CA ASN A 161 7.41 -4.20 19.16
C ASN A 161 6.18 -5.14 19.14
N SER A 162 6.22 -6.20 19.95
CA SER A 162 5.11 -7.14 20.09
C SER A 162 4.08 -6.72 21.15
N SER A 163 4.38 -5.66 21.90
CA SER A 163 3.53 -5.16 22.97
C SER A 163 2.30 -4.45 22.39
N PRO A 164 1.11 -4.63 22.96
CA PRO A 164 -0.06 -3.87 22.55
C PRO A 164 0.19 -2.37 22.78
N LEU A 165 -0.29 -1.54 21.86
CA LEU A 165 -0.27 -0.09 21.99
C LEU A 165 -1.68 0.42 22.24
N PHE A 166 -1.81 1.40 23.11
CA PHE A 166 -3.06 2.10 23.36
C PHE A 166 -2.99 3.47 22.70
N ILE A 167 -3.87 3.73 21.74
CA ILE A 167 -4.04 5.08 21.19
C ILE A 167 -4.89 5.88 22.17
N HIS A 168 -4.34 7.03 22.58
CA HIS A 168 -5.04 7.99 23.44
C HIS A 168 -5.69 9.08 22.62
N CYS A 169 -4.97 9.65 21.66
CA CYS A 169 -5.54 10.68 20.81
C CYS A 169 -4.86 10.80 19.45
N ILE A 170 -5.61 11.37 18.51
CA ILE A 170 -5.15 11.75 17.18
C ILE A 170 -5.11 13.27 17.13
N ASN A 171 -3.94 13.84 16.86
CA ASN A 171 -3.76 15.27 16.68
C ASN A 171 -3.56 15.60 15.21
N ILE A 172 -4.25 16.63 14.75
CA ILE A 172 -4.13 17.16 13.39
C ILE A 172 -3.67 18.62 13.47
N HIS A 173 -2.61 18.97 12.72
CA HIS A 173 -2.02 20.31 12.74
C HIS A 173 -1.23 20.61 11.45
N PRO A 174 -1.39 21.77 10.78
CA PRO A 174 -2.50 22.68 10.94
C PRO A 174 -3.82 21.98 10.56
N ILE A 175 -4.94 22.54 11.01
CA ILE A 175 -6.27 22.08 10.58
C ILE A 175 -6.36 22.26 9.04
N PRO A 176 -6.69 21.20 8.27
CA PRO A 176 -6.83 21.34 6.82
C PRO A 176 -7.93 22.35 6.46
N ASP A 177 -7.67 23.19 5.46
CA ASP A 177 -8.65 24.17 4.98
C ASP A 177 -9.59 23.52 3.94
N PHE A 178 -10.81 23.21 4.36
CA PHE A 178 -11.85 22.60 3.55
C PHE A 178 -12.76 23.67 2.93
N HIS A 179 -12.28 24.43 1.93
CA HIS A 179 -13.10 25.40 1.20
C HIS A 179 -13.11 25.15 -0.31
N PRO A 180 -14.26 24.75 -0.89
CA PRO A 180 -14.49 24.87 -2.33
C PRO A 180 -15.22 26.17 -2.72
N THR A 181 -16.06 26.75 -1.86
CA THR A 181 -16.82 27.99 -2.13
C THR A 181 -17.41 28.57 -0.84
N GLY A 182 -16.92 29.74 -0.42
CA GLY A 182 -17.75 30.86 0.03
C GLY A 182 -18.70 30.76 1.22
N ASP A 183 -18.72 29.73 2.07
CA ASP A 183 -19.57 29.74 3.27
C ASP A 183 -18.74 29.82 4.57
N LYS A 184 -18.72 31.04 5.11
CA LYS A 184 -18.08 31.46 6.37
C LYS A 184 -18.78 30.94 7.62
N ASN A 185 -19.18 29.68 7.65
CA ASN A 185 -19.59 29.03 8.91
C ASN A 185 -18.37 28.34 9.51
N GLN A 186 -17.43 29.18 9.96
CA GLN A 186 -16.37 28.75 10.86
C GLN A 186 -17.06 28.21 12.12
N VAL A 187 -16.94 26.91 12.37
CA VAL A 187 -16.95 26.44 13.75
C VAL A 187 -15.84 27.24 14.42
N ALA A 188 -16.19 28.06 15.42
CA ALA A 188 -15.22 28.78 16.22
C ALA A 188 -14.39 27.75 17.01
N VAL A 189 -13.41 27.14 16.34
CA VAL A 189 -12.33 26.39 16.98
C VAL A 189 -11.49 27.47 17.67
N GLY A 190 -11.71 27.64 18.96
CA GLY A 190 -11.07 28.69 19.75
C GLY A 190 -9.56 28.68 19.55
N GLN A 191 -9.01 29.80 19.09
CA GLN A 191 -7.60 30.24 19.14
C GLN A 191 -6.47 29.23 18.83
N THR A 192 -6.76 28.04 18.32
CA THR A 192 -5.78 26.97 18.15
C THR A 192 -5.87 26.40 16.75
N ASP A 193 -4.73 26.25 16.09
CA ASP A 193 -4.56 25.69 14.76
C ASP A 193 -4.41 24.15 14.80
N ARG A 194 -4.98 23.53 15.83
CA ARG A 194 -4.87 22.10 16.14
C ARG A 194 -6.22 21.51 16.49
N VAL A 195 -6.47 20.29 16.05
CA VAL A 195 -7.61 19.47 16.50
C VAL A 195 -7.09 18.20 17.14
N CYS A 196 -7.62 17.85 18.31
CA CYS A 196 -7.31 16.63 19.04
C CYS A 196 -8.57 15.77 19.15
N PHE A 197 -8.52 14.55 18.62
CA PHE A 197 -9.56 13.53 18.80
C PHE A 197 -9.13 12.60 19.91
N ALA A 198 -9.64 12.83 21.12
CA ALA A 198 -9.40 11.95 22.26
C ALA A 198 -10.26 10.67 22.13
N LEU A 199 -9.64 9.52 22.37
CA LEU A 199 -10.30 8.23 22.45
C LEU A 199 -10.51 7.89 23.93
N GLU A 200 -11.76 7.95 24.38
CA GLU A 200 -12.13 7.57 25.74
C GLU A 200 -13.14 6.41 25.69
N PRO A 201 -12.75 5.20 26.11
CA PRO A 201 -11.42 4.81 26.61
C PRO A 201 -10.35 4.69 25.51
N PRO A 202 -9.05 4.70 25.88
CA PRO A 202 -7.96 4.43 24.94
C PRO A 202 -8.14 3.10 24.22
N GLN A 203 -7.87 3.09 22.91
CA GLN A 203 -8.11 1.91 22.08
C GLN A 203 -6.83 1.08 21.95
N MET A 204 -6.91 -0.20 22.35
CA MET A 204 -5.81 -1.15 22.19
C MET A 204 -5.68 -1.59 20.73
N LEU A 205 -4.49 -1.45 20.17
CA LEU A 205 -4.15 -1.86 18.82
C LEU A 205 -2.96 -2.83 18.81
N LYS A 206 -3.02 -3.83 17.92
CA LYS A 206 -1.92 -4.76 17.62
C LYS A 206 -1.99 -5.24 16.16
N GLY A 207 -0.88 -5.14 15.44
CA GLY A 207 -0.79 -5.43 14.00
C GLY A 207 -0.89 -4.18 13.11
N ASP A 208 -1.40 -4.38 11.90
CA ASP A 208 -1.61 -3.36 10.86
C ASP A 208 -2.93 -2.61 11.05
N PHE A 209 -2.88 -1.28 11.01
CA PHE A 209 -4.05 -0.40 11.13
C PHE A 209 -4.07 0.66 10.05
N MET A 210 -5.28 1.10 9.71
CA MET A 210 -5.52 2.22 8.82
C MET A 210 -6.42 3.24 9.53
N ILE A 211 -5.99 4.50 9.52
CA ILE A 211 -6.80 5.64 9.96
C ILE A 211 -7.15 6.43 8.72
N VAL A 212 -8.44 6.73 8.54
CA VAL A 212 -8.93 7.55 7.43
C VAL A 212 -9.69 8.74 7.99
N CYS A 213 -9.31 9.94 7.55
CA CYS A 213 -10.01 11.16 7.87
C CYS A 213 -10.93 11.52 6.71
N TYR A 214 -12.19 11.82 7.02
CA TYR A 214 -13.20 12.25 6.05
C TYR A 214 -13.69 13.66 6.38
N HIS A 215 -13.90 14.45 5.33
CA HIS A 215 -14.65 15.69 5.40
C HIS A 215 -16.10 15.39 5.00
N LYS A 216 -17.03 15.67 5.89
CA LYS A 216 -18.46 15.51 5.63
C LYS A 216 -19.01 16.80 5.04
N ASN A 217 -19.48 16.73 3.80
CA ASN A 217 -20.21 17.84 3.17
C ASN A 217 -21.71 17.62 3.40
N ASP A 218 -22.26 18.30 4.41
CA ASP A 218 -23.68 18.14 4.78
C ASP A 218 -24.62 18.61 3.66
N SER A 219 -24.23 19.61 2.87
CA SER A 219 -25.02 20.14 1.76
C SER A 219 -25.17 19.13 0.62
N MET A 220 -24.10 18.38 0.31
CA MET A 220 -24.09 17.39 -0.77
C MET A 220 -24.36 15.96 -0.27
N ARG A 221 -24.45 15.75 1.05
CA ARG A 221 -24.53 14.42 1.71
C ARG A 221 -23.42 13.48 1.25
N THR A 222 -22.24 14.02 0.97
CA THR A 222 -21.06 13.27 0.53
C THR A 222 -19.99 13.27 1.62
N HIS A 223 -19.17 12.22 1.61
CA HIS A 223 -17.99 12.12 2.45
C HIS A 223 -16.77 12.11 1.51
N GLU A 224 -15.88 13.08 1.67
CA GLU A 224 -14.65 13.16 0.88
C GLU A 224 -13.48 12.73 1.75
N THR A 225 -12.62 11.87 1.21
CA THR A 225 -11.42 11.43 1.92
C THR A 225 -10.42 12.59 1.95
N VAL A 226 -10.04 13.02 3.15
CA VAL A 226 -9.03 14.07 3.35
C VAL A 226 -7.65 13.46 3.28
N PHE A 227 -7.43 12.44 4.11
CA PHE A 227 -6.22 11.66 4.11
C PHE A 227 -6.44 10.26 4.65
N GLY A 228 -5.54 9.35 4.28
CA GLY A 228 -5.39 8.04 4.89
C GLY A 228 -3.98 7.85 5.43
N VAL A 229 -3.85 7.07 6.49
CA VAL A 229 -2.56 6.57 6.96
C VAL A 229 -2.72 5.11 7.35
N GLN A 230 -1.91 4.27 6.75
CA GLN A 230 -1.72 2.90 7.23
C GLN A 230 -0.44 2.83 8.07
N PHE A 231 -0.36 1.98 9.09
CA PHE A 231 0.88 1.72 9.84
C PHE A 231 0.79 0.39 10.62
N HIS A 232 1.94 -0.21 10.90
CA HIS A 232 2.02 -1.39 11.76
C HIS A 232 2.42 -0.95 13.17
N THR A 233 1.61 -1.27 14.19
CA THR A 233 1.87 -0.92 15.60
C THR A 233 3.26 -1.32 16.08
N GLY A 234 3.76 -2.48 15.65
CA GLY A 234 5.09 -2.95 16.01
C GLY A 234 6.24 -2.11 15.44
N THR A 235 5.99 -1.17 14.52
CA THR A 235 7.04 -0.29 13.98
C THR A 235 7.10 1.05 14.72
N LEU A 236 6.21 1.27 15.69
CA LEU A 236 6.18 2.48 16.49
C LEU A 236 7.21 2.37 17.61
N CYS A 237 8.14 3.32 17.62
CA CYS A 237 9.13 3.50 18.67
C CYS A 237 8.80 4.80 19.42
N GLY A 238 8.58 4.71 20.73
CA GLY A 238 8.22 5.87 21.56
C GLY A 238 6.72 5.98 21.82
N ASP A 239 6.31 7.17 22.24
CA ASP A 239 4.96 7.57 22.67
C ASP A 239 4.19 8.35 21.58
N GLN A 240 4.82 8.64 20.45
CA GLN A 240 4.20 9.40 19.37
C GLN A 240 4.65 8.91 17.98
N LEU A 241 3.70 8.83 17.05
CA LEU A 241 3.95 8.74 15.61
C LEU A 241 3.58 10.07 14.97
N SER A 242 4.56 10.77 14.40
CA SER A 242 4.33 12.03 13.70
C SER A 242 4.64 11.89 12.22
N LEU A 243 3.71 12.32 11.37
CA LEU A 243 3.72 12.16 9.92
C LEU A 243 3.51 13.50 9.21
N GLN A 244 4.26 13.70 8.13
CA GLN A 244 4.16 14.88 7.28
C GLN A 244 3.11 14.68 6.18
N LYS A 245 2.74 15.74 5.46
CA LYS A 245 1.78 15.66 4.33
C LYS A 245 2.15 14.56 3.32
N GLU A 246 3.44 14.44 3.03
CA GLU A 246 3.98 13.47 2.08
C GLU A 246 3.82 12.01 2.52
N ASP A 247 3.66 11.75 3.82
CA ASP A 247 3.45 10.41 4.37
C ASP A 247 1.97 10.00 4.38
N LEU A 248 1.06 10.92 4.07
CA LEU A 248 -0.38 10.72 4.12
C LEU A 248 -0.96 10.47 2.73
N ASP A 249 -1.70 9.36 2.62
CA ASP A 249 -2.42 9.00 1.40
C ASP A 249 -3.48 10.06 1.11
N TYR A 250 -3.71 10.37 -0.17
CA TYR A 250 -4.68 11.36 -0.67
C TYR A 250 -4.37 12.83 -0.33
N ALA A 251 -3.69 13.12 0.79
CA ALA A 251 -3.28 14.47 1.17
C ALA A 251 -2.29 15.08 0.15
N ASN A 252 -1.42 14.24 -0.43
CA ASN A 252 -0.39 14.63 -1.39
C ASN A 252 -0.93 15.08 -2.76
N LYS A 253 -2.23 14.87 -3.07
CA LYS A 253 -2.82 15.23 -4.38
C LYS A 253 -3.48 16.62 -4.41
N GLY A 254 -3.61 17.29 -3.26
CA GLY A 254 -4.18 18.62 -3.17
C GLY A 254 -3.18 19.73 -3.49
N THR A 255 -3.58 20.68 -4.36
CA THR A 255 -2.83 21.88 -4.78
C THR A 255 -2.57 22.90 -3.68
N GLN A 256 -3.15 22.74 -2.49
CA GLN A 256 -2.95 23.67 -1.40
C GLN A 256 -1.53 23.51 -0.81
N SER A 257 -0.81 24.64 -0.79
CA SER A 257 0.58 24.83 -0.40
C SER A 257 0.77 25.12 1.10
N SER A 258 -0.28 24.97 1.92
CA SER A 258 -0.33 25.41 3.32
C SER A 258 -0.42 24.25 4.32
N PHE A 259 0.30 23.16 4.09
CA PHE A 259 0.30 22.02 5.01
C PHE A 259 1.68 21.87 5.68
N GLY A 260 1.72 22.12 6.98
CA GLY A 260 2.81 21.68 7.86
C GLY A 260 2.63 20.20 8.29
N GLN A 261 3.13 19.86 9.48
CA GLN A 261 3.13 18.51 10.07
C GLN A 261 1.72 17.94 10.36
N ILE A 262 1.02 17.48 9.32
CA ILE A 262 -0.44 17.22 9.32
C ILE A 262 -0.92 16.31 10.45
N PHE A 263 -0.19 15.25 10.81
CA PHE A 263 -0.76 14.16 11.62
C PHE A 263 0.20 13.69 12.71
N ALA A 264 -0.26 13.70 13.95
CA ALA A 264 0.46 13.12 15.08
C ALA A 264 -0.46 12.20 15.90
N LEU A 265 -0.08 10.94 16.03
CA LEU A 265 -0.77 9.92 16.81
C LEU A 265 -0.04 9.73 18.14
N ASN A 266 -0.70 10.01 19.25
CA ASN A 266 -0.15 9.74 20.58
C ASN A 266 -0.55 8.35 21.04
N VAL A 267 0.44 7.54 21.39
CA VAL A 267 0.32 6.16 21.79
C VAL A 267 1.02 5.91 23.12
N SER A 268 0.64 4.84 23.81
CA SER A 268 1.35 4.39 25.00
C SER A 268 1.36 2.87 25.08
N GLN A 269 2.26 2.31 25.88
CA GLN A 269 2.33 0.87 26.12
C GLN A 269 1.45 0.40 27.29
N SER A 270 0.74 1.33 27.95
CA SER A 270 -0.09 1.02 29.12
C SER A 270 -1.39 1.80 29.10
N PHE A 271 -2.44 1.26 29.72
CA PHE A 271 -3.75 1.92 29.80
C PHE A 271 -3.72 3.22 30.64
N LEU A 272 -2.70 3.38 31.49
CA LEU A 272 -2.56 4.53 32.37
C LEU A 272 -2.15 5.76 31.54
N LYS A 273 -2.89 6.88 31.72
CA LYS A 273 -2.58 8.17 31.10
C LYS A 273 -1.12 8.52 31.39
N ILE A 274 -0.36 8.87 30.34
CA ILE A 274 0.87 9.64 30.52
C ILE A 274 0.40 10.96 31.14
N GLY A 275 0.76 11.18 32.41
CA GLY A 275 0.51 12.46 33.06
C GLY A 275 1.18 13.56 32.23
N ILE A 276 0.38 14.53 31.81
CA ILE A 276 0.86 15.77 31.18
C ILE A 276 1.62 16.58 32.23
#